data_AF-A0A1J9V268-F1
#
_entry.id   AF-A0A1J9V268-F1
#
_cell.length_a   1.000
_cell.length_b   1.000
_cell.length_c   1.000
_cell.angle_alpha   90.00
_cell.angle_beta   90.00
_cell.angle_gamma   90.00
#
_symmetry.space_group_name_H-M   'P 1'
#
loop_
_entity.id
_entity.type
_entity.pdbx_description
1 polymer ?
#
loop_
_entity_poly.entity_id
_entity_poly.type
_entity_poly.pdbx_seq_one_letter_code
_entity_poly.pdbx_strand_id
1 'polypeptide(L)'
;MKYKLIATGILAGSLLSYSSSAFANTHKFPDVPAWADKSVNYLVDKKVLSGYPDGTFGSSDSLDRAAAATIMTKALDIQVDFDAKPSFIDSQNHWATPYIAAAEKAGIIKGEGNGIFNPSGKVTRAAMAAMLVNAYKLQDITNNNGQITFHDLKGHWGEKHANILIQAEISKGTEDGNSWSPNRPITRAEAAQFLAKSDQIHHQAKQVENTVVGVINDSDSYYVTVTYKDANGNNQDVTIDFPNGNNSNFKNGDKVKVANKNQWKHQKIYGQTVFYTDVNSISKVNEESNKQQENHVVGVINDSDSYYVTVAYKDANGNNQEVTIDFPNGSNSNFKNGDKVKVTNKNQWKHQKIYGQTVFYTDANSISKINEESNKQQENHVMSKDKEQKLLAQLKKRSGAVTKKSEDSLEISSENQTIRAHVNPKVLPNIQIGDTVNVYAQAFEMAPILLKDLPFEARNAIIQKGNEQNILENQYKKITGNVTGKSDNSILVSSNNITYEVETSTEVLQDIVIGDTVNVYAASFEFSPILLAGVPVKAMSPIVEKTN
;
A
#
# COMPACT_ATOMS: atom_id res chain seq x y z
N MET A 1 72.07 -9.61 32.56
CA MET A 1 71.44 -10.16 31.33
C MET A 1 70.16 -9.36 31.09
N LYS A 2 70.17 -8.43 30.13
CA LYS A 2 69.56 -8.55 28.79
C LYS A 2 68.01 -8.68 28.81
N TYR A 3 67.35 -7.57 28.45
CA TYR A 3 66.11 -7.38 27.63
C TYR A 3 64.81 -8.12 28.04
N LYS A 4 63.57 -7.64 27.84
CA LYS A 4 62.97 -6.43 27.22
C LYS A 4 61.46 -6.42 27.62
N LEU A 5 60.88 -5.21 27.59
CA LEU A 5 59.45 -4.89 27.69
C LEU A 5 58.53 -5.61 26.68
N ILE A 6 57.24 -5.70 27.01
CA ILE A 6 56.01 -5.29 26.25
C ILE A 6 54.82 -5.66 27.17
N ALA A 7 54.02 -4.77 27.77
CA ALA A 7 53.09 -3.75 27.25
C ALA A 7 51.84 -4.34 26.53
N THR A 8 50.77 -4.61 27.29
CA THR A 8 49.35 -4.61 26.88
C THR A 8 48.55 -4.67 28.19
N GLY A 9 47.73 -3.71 28.62
CA GLY A 9 46.80 -2.87 27.89
C GLY A 9 45.39 -3.25 28.37
N ILE A 10 44.96 -2.68 29.49
CA ILE A 10 43.59 -2.81 30.04
C ILE A 10 42.68 -1.89 29.25
N LEU A 11 41.56 -2.40 28.73
CA LEU A 11 40.32 -1.63 28.56
C LEU A 11 39.13 -2.59 28.52
N ALA A 12 38.28 -2.48 29.54
CA ALA A 12 36.93 -3.00 29.54
C ALA A 12 36.10 -2.29 28.46
N GLY A 13 35.41 -3.05 27.62
CA GLY A 13 34.50 -2.59 26.58
C GLY A 13 33.18 -3.33 26.65
N SER A 14 32.25 -2.70 27.37
CA SER A 14 30.80 -2.87 27.40
C SER A 14 30.11 -3.42 26.14
N LEU A 15 29.10 -4.28 26.36
CA LEU A 15 27.83 -4.40 25.62
C LEU A 15 27.87 -4.14 24.11
N LEU A 16 27.90 -5.21 23.31
CA LEU A 16 27.23 -5.20 22.00
C LEU A 16 26.14 -6.26 22.02
N SER A 17 24.95 -5.74 22.32
CA SER A 17 23.64 -6.27 21.96
C SER A 17 23.72 -7.14 20.71
N TYR A 18 23.22 -8.37 20.80
CA TYR A 18 22.85 -9.16 19.64
C TYR A 18 21.90 -8.31 18.79
N SER A 19 22.41 -7.76 17.69
CA SER A 19 21.59 -7.26 16.60
C SER A 19 20.97 -8.50 15.98
N SER A 20 19.76 -8.83 16.44
CA SER A 20 18.87 -9.72 15.71
C SER A 20 18.51 -9.00 14.41
N SER A 21 19.35 -9.17 13.39
CA SER A 21 19.03 -8.77 12.02
C SER A 21 18.03 -9.76 11.43
N ALA A 22 16.81 -9.69 11.92
CA ALA A 22 15.64 -10.26 11.26
C ALA A 22 15.36 -9.41 10.01
N PHE A 23 15.77 -9.90 8.84
CA PHE A 23 15.35 -9.35 7.55
C PHE A 23 14.50 -10.39 6.82
N ALA A 24 13.38 -10.05 6.21
CA ALA A 24 12.42 -8.97 6.40
C ALA A 24 11.20 -9.53 5.66
N ASN A 25 10.06 -9.58 6.33
CA ASN A 25 8.81 -9.88 5.66
C ASN A 25 8.53 -8.70 4.73
N THR A 26 8.45 -8.93 3.43
CA THR A 26 8.21 -7.89 2.44
C THR A 26 6.87 -7.22 2.74
N HIS A 27 6.97 -5.98 3.24
CA HIS A 27 5.94 -5.07 3.76
C HIS A 27 5.37 -5.42 5.14
N LYS A 28 6.17 -5.12 6.18
CA LYS A 28 5.66 -4.91 7.54
C LYS A 28 6.04 -3.51 8.00
N PHE A 29 5.09 -2.59 7.94
CA PHE A 29 5.25 -1.28 8.54
C PHE A 29 5.43 -1.46 10.06
N PRO A 30 6.45 -0.85 10.67
CA PRO A 30 6.81 -1.10 12.07
C PRO A 30 5.76 -0.60 13.06
N ASP A 31 4.92 0.35 12.63
CA ASP A 31 3.83 0.96 13.40
C ASP A 31 2.47 0.27 13.17
N VAL A 32 2.39 -0.80 12.37
CA VAL A 32 1.13 -1.53 12.14
C VAL A 32 0.89 -2.57 13.23
N PRO A 33 -0.22 -2.48 13.98
CA PRO A 33 -0.53 -3.47 15.00
C PRO A 33 -0.93 -4.81 14.37
N ALA A 34 -0.68 -5.91 15.09
CA ALA A 34 -0.91 -7.27 14.58
C ALA A 34 -2.36 -7.53 14.11
N TRP A 35 -3.35 -6.85 14.69
CA TRP A 35 -4.75 -6.97 14.30
C TRP A 35 -5.06 -6.33 12.93
N ALA A 36 -4.23 -5.38 12.48
CA ALA A 36 -4.38 -4.66 11.23
C ALA A 36 -3.47 -5.20 10.11
N ASP A 37 -2.36 -5.87 10.48
CA ASP A 37 -1.29 -6.34 9.58
C ASP A 37 -1.82 -6.98 8.28
N LYS A 38 -2.68 -8.01 8.41
CA LYS A 38 -3.26 -8.70 7.24
C LYS A 38 -4.10 -7.78 6.35
N SER A 39 -4.85 -6.86 6.95
CA SER A 39 -5.75 -5.96 6.23
C SER A 39 -4.97 -4.85 5.51
N VAL A 40 -3.95 -4.31 6.18
CA VAL A 40 -3.05 -3.32 5.60
C VAL A 40 -2.32 -3.93 4.41
N ASN A 41 -1.71 -5.11 4.58
CA ASN A 41 -0.97 -5.78 3.52
C ASN A 41 -1.87 -6.11 2.33
N TYR A 42 -3.08 -6.61 2.58
CA TYR A 42 -4.08 -6.85 1.53
C TYR A 42 -4.36 -5.61 0.67
N LEU A 43 -4.56 -4.44 1.30
CA LEU A 43 -4.87 -3.21 0.58
C LEU A 43 -3.65 -2.56 -0.06
N VAL A 44 -2.45 -2.79 0.47
CA VAL A 44 -1.19 -2.37 -0.16
C VAL A 44 -0.91 -3.21 -1.40
N ASP A 45 -1.09 -4.53 -1.31
CA ASP A 45 -0.93 -5.45 -2.45
C ASP A 45 -1.94 -5.15 -3.58
N LYS A 46 -3.18 -4.79 -3.21
CA LYS A 46 -4.20 -4.31 -4.15
C LYS A 46 -3.96 -2.88 -4.66
N LYS A 47 -2.85 -2.22 -4.24
CA LYS A 47 -2.52 -0.84 -4.61
C LYS A 47 -3.65 0.16 -4.30
N VAL A 48 -4.35 -0.06 -3.19
CA VAL A 48 -5.35 0.87 -2.65
C VAL A 48 -4.68 1.84 -1.67
N LEU A 49 -3.82 1.30 -0.81
CA LEU A 49 -3.10 2.03 0.22
C LEU A 49 -1.58 1.92 0.00
N SER A 50 -0.83 2.84 0.60
CA SER A 50 0.64 2.82 0.66
C SER A 50 1.11 3.30 2.03
N GLY A 51 2.38 3.05 2.38
CA GLY A 51 3.00 3.65 3.58
C GLY A 51 3.78 4.92 3.26
N TYR A 52 4.26 5.56 4.33
CA TYR A 52 5.13 6.72 4.28
C TYR A 52 6.54 6.34 3.80
N PRO A 53 7.28 7.26 3.16
CA PRO A 53 8.67 7.04 2.74
C PRO A 53 9.63 6.74 3.89
N ASP A 54 9.27 7.08 5.13
CA ASP A 54 10.04 6.71 6.32
C ASP A 54 9.86 5.23 6.72
N GLY A 55 9.04 4.49 5.96
CA GLY A 55 8.77 3.08 6.17
C GLY A 55 7.61 2.80 7.14
N THR A 56 6.94 3.82 7.68
CA THR A 56 5.74 3.66 8.53
C THR A 56 4.46 3.61 7.69
N PHE A 57 3.35 3.14 8.26
CA PHE A 57 2.04 3.17 7.63
C PHE A 57 1.23 4.41 8.01
N GLY A 58 1.44 4.95 9.20
CA GLY A 58 0.56 5.96 9.80
C GLY A 58 -0.62 5.35 10.53
N SER A 59 -0.45 4.22 11.23
CA SER A 59 -1.58 3.44 11.77
C SER A 59 -2.56 4.24 12.63
N SER A 60 -2.04 5.22 13.38
CA SER A 60 -2.81 6.08 14.28
C SER A 60 -3.35 7.36 13.62
N ASP A 61 -2.97 7.63 12.37
CA ASP A 61 -3.39 8.84 11.67
C ASP A 61 -4.89 8.80 11.40
N SER A 62 -5.56 9.94 11.55
CA SER A 62 -6.98 10.06 11.22
C SER A 62 -7.18 10.38 9.74
N LEU A 63 -8.05 9.64 9.07
CA LEU A 63 -8.44 9.97 7.69
C LEU A 63 -9.39 11.17 7.63
N ASP A 64 -9.24 11.96 6.58
CA ASP A 64 -10.27 12.88 6.10
C ASP A 64 -11.30 12.17 5.19
N ARG A 65 -12.42 12.86 4.94
CA ARG A 65 -13.54 12.36 4.14
C ARG A 65 -13.19 12.24 2.66
N ALA A 66 -12.37 13.15 2.13
CA ALA A 66 -11.88 13.11 0.75
C ALA A 66 -11.09 11.83 0.45
N ALA A 67 -10.21 11.44 1.35
CA ALA A 67 -9.46 10.22 1.20
C ALA A 67 -10.26 8.97 1.48
N ALA A 68 -11.22 9.00 2.42
CA ALA A 68 -12.17 7.91 2.56
C ALA A 68 -12.89 7.65 1.22
N ALA A 69 -13.36 8.69 0.52
CA ALA A 69 -13.95 8.53 -0.81
C ALA A 69 -12.96 7.95 -1.84
N THR A 70 -11.70 8.37 -1.76
CA THR A 70 -10.65 7.91 -2.68
C THR A 70 -10.25 6.45 -2.46
N ILE A 71 -10.06 6.00 -1.21
CA ILE A 71 -9.75 4.58 -0.94
C ILE A 71 -10.91 3.67 -1.32
N MET A 72 -12.16 4.15 -1.15
CA MET A 72 -13.35 3.39 -1.53
C MET A 72 -13.44 3.20 -3.04
N THR A 73 -13.24 4.27 -3.83
CA THR A 73 -13.26 4.18 -5.29
C THR A 73 -12.14 3.29 -5.83
N LYS A 74 -10.94 3.37 -5.26
CA LYS A 74 -9.81 2.49 -5.61
C LYS A 74 -10.05 1.03 -5.25
N ALA A 75 -10.53 0.74 -4.03
CA ALA A 75 -10.78 -0.63 -3.61
C ALA A 75 -11.85 -1.33 -4.45
N LEU A 76 -12.84 -0.56 -4.92
CA LEU A 76 -13.91 -1.04 -5.79
C LEU A 76 -13.57 -0.99 -7.28
N ASP A 77 -12.37 -0.53 -7.65
CA ASP A 77 -11.94 -0.32 -9.03
C ASP A 77 -12.94 0.51 -9.86
N ILE A 78 -13.50 1.55 -9.24
CA ILE A 78 -14.45 2.46 -9.90
C ILE A 78 -13.68 3.34 -10.88
N GLN A 79 -14.12 3.36 -12.13
CA GLN A 79 -13.58 4.23 -13.15
C GLN A 79 -13.79 5.70 -12.76
N VAL A 80 -12.69 6.47 -12.71
CA VAL A 80 -12.68 7.87 -12.33
C VAL A 80 -12.53 8.72 -13.58
N ASP A 81 -13.53 9.57 -13.82
CA ASP A 81 -13.45 10.65 -14.80
C ASP A 81 -12.83 11.88 -14.11
N PHE A 82 -11.64 12.27 -14.56
CA PHE A 82 -10.87 13.36 -13.95
C PHE A 82 -11.46 14.74 -14.20
N ASP A 83 -12.37 14.88 -15.18
CA ASP A 83 -13.08 16.11 -15.48
C ASP A 83 -14.43 16.22 -14.74
N ALA A 84 -14.89 15.11 -14.13
CA ALA A 84 -16.16 15.07 -13.41
C ALA A 84 -16.10 15.85 -12.10
N LYS A 85 -17.23 16.52 -11.78
CA LYS A 85 -17.40 17.29 -10.54
C LYS A 85 -18.57 16.76 -9.72
N PRO A 86 -18.46 16.74 -8.37
CA PRO A 86 -19.56 16.32 -7.50
C PRO A 86 -20.61 17.43 -7.39
N SER A 87 -21.76 17.13 -6.77
CA SER A 87 -22.78 18.13 -6.46
C SER A 87 -22.40 19.08 -5.32
N PHE A 88 -21.34 18.77 -4.58
CA PHE A 88 -20.95 19.50 -3.37
C PHE A 88 -20.13 20.76 -3.68
N ILE A 89 -20.58 21.92 -3.20
CA ILE A 89 -20.03 23.24 -3.49
C ILE A 89 -18.59 23.38 -2.96
N ASP A 90 -18.31 22.76 -1.82
CA ASP A 90 -17.00 22.81 -1.14
C ASP A 90 -15.97 21.82 -1.71
N SER A 91 -16.35 21.02 -2.70
CA SER A 91 -15.52 19.95 -3.27
C SER A 91 -15.25 20.15 -4.76
N GLN A 92 -15.48 21.35 -5.30
CA GLN A 92 -15.30 21.67 -6.72
C GLN A 92 -13.83 21.84 -7.13
N ASN A 93 -12.99 22.33 -6.23
CA ASN A 93 -11.57 22.65 -6.46
C ASN A 93 -10.69 21.97 -5.40
N HIS A 94 -10.72 20.64 -5.36
CA HIS A 94 -9.99 19.82 -4.39
C HIS A 94 -9.25 18.69 -5.12
N TRP A 95 -8.11 18.23 -4.58
CA TRP A 95 -7.35 17.13 -5.21
C TRP A 95 -8.21 15.85 -5.36
N ALA A 96 -9.18 15.67 -4.46
CA ALA A 96 -10.11 14.53 -4.46
C ALA A 96 -11.40 14.76 -5.27
N THR A 97 -11.58 15.91 -5.92
CA THR A 97 -12.80 16.25 -6.68
C THR A 97 -13.30 15.11 -7.58
N PRO A 98 -12.49 14.50 -8.46
CA PRO A 98 -12.99 13.45 -9.35
C PRO A 98 -13.33 12.14 -8.61
N TYR A 99 -12.63 11.83 -7.52
CA TYR A 99 -12.92 10.67 -6.67
C TYR A 99 -14.20 10.86 -5.85
N ILE A 100 -14.44 12.07 -5.34
CA ILE A 100 -15.69 12.44 -4.66
C ILE A 100 -16.85 12.34 -5.65
N ALA A 101 -16.70 12.86 -6.88
CA ALA A 101 -17.70 12.74 -7.93
C ALA A 101 -18.03 11.28 -8.26
N ALA A 102 -17.01 10.43 -8.42
CA ALA A 102 -17.20 9.01 -8.68
C ALA A 102 -17.89 8.28 -7.53
N ALA A 103 -17.48 8.56 -6.28
CA ALA A 103 -18.08 7.97 -5.09
C ALA A 103 -19.55 8.40 -4.91
N GLU A 104 -19.87 9.67 -5.20
CA GLU A 104 -21.23 10.19 -5.17
C GLU A 104 -22.11 9.52 -6.22
N LYS A 105 -21.63 9.44 -7.46
CA LYS A 105 -22.32 8.78 -8.57
C LYS A 105 -22.59 7.29 -8.29
N ALA A 106 -21.66 6.62 -7.63
CA ALA A 106 -21.81 5.24 -7.18
C ALA A 106 -22.74 5.07 -5.96
N GLY A 107 -23.22 6.17 -5.37
CA GLY A 107 -24.09 6.16 -4.18
C GLY A 107 -23.37 5.73 -2.90
N ILE A 108 -22.04 5.80 -2.85
CA ILE A 108 -21.21 5.41 -1.69
C ILE A 108 -21.28 6.49 -0.62
N ILE A 109 -21.19 7.75 -1.04
CA ILE A 109 -21.18 8.92 -0.17
C ILE A 109 -22.46 9.73 -0.29
N LYS A 110 -22.78 10.44 0.79
CA LYS A 110 -23.74 11.53 0.82
C LYS A 110 -23.10 12.72 1.54
N GLY A 111 -23.47 13.92 1.11
CA GLY A 111 -23.06 15.14 1.81
C GLY A 111 -23.67 15.24 3.20
N GLU A 112 -23.20 16.21 3.98
CA GLU A 112 -23.72 16.53 5.32
C GLU A 112 -25.02 17.36 5.26
N GLY A 113 -25.46 17.72 4.04
CA GLY A 113 -26.61 18.57 3.77
C GLY A 113 -26.20 19.85 3.06
N ASN A 114 -27.17 20.60 2.51
CA ASN A 114 -26.95 21.93 1.91
C ASN A 114 -25.83 22.01 0.84
N GLY A 115 -25.57 20.91 0.13
CA GLY A 115 -24.48 20.86 -0.86
C GLY A 115 -23.07 20.85 -0.26
N ILE A 116 -22.91 20.47 1.01
CA ILE A 116 -21.61 20.39 1.70
C ILE A 116 -21.19 18.94 1.87
N PHE A 117 -19.94 18.62 1.55
CA PHE A 117 -19.33 17.31 1.82
C PHE A 117 -18.26 17.33 2.90
N ASN A 118 -17.64 18.48 3.16
CA ASN A 118 -16.54 18.68 4.10
C ASN A 118 -15.33 17.78 3.80
N PRO A 119 -14.67 17.92 2.64
CA PRO A 119 -13.62 17.01 2.18
C PRO A 119 -12.42 16.91 3.14
N SER A 120 -12.05 18.01 3.80
CA SER A 120 -10.93 18.06 4.75
C SER A 120 -11.31 17.66 6.18
N GLY A 121 -12.62 17.48 6.44
CA GLY A 121 -13.12 17.04 7.74
C GLY A 121 -12.71 15.60 8.03
N LYS A 122 -12.41 15.29 9.30
CA LYS A 122 -12.08 13.92 9.70
C LYS A 122 -13.29 12.99 9.55
N VAL A 123 -13.08 11.84 8.93
CA VAL A 123 -14.14 10.83 8.78
C VAL A 123 -14.35 10.10 10.10
N THR A 124 -15.59 10.04 10.55
CA THR A 124 -15.96 9.31 11.76
C THR A 124 -16.12 7.82 11.47
N ARG A 125 -16.03 6.98 12.51
CA ARG A 125 -16.30 5.55 12.40
C ARG A 125 -17.69 5.26 11.81
N ALA A 126 -18.71 6.01 12.22
CA ALA A 126 -20.06 5.91 11.67
C ALA A 126 -20.13 6.26 10.18
N ALA A 127 -19.42 7.31 9.75
CA ALA A 127 -19.35 7.70 8.34
C ALA A 127 -18.65 6.62 7.50
N MET A 128 -17.53 6.08 7.97
CA MET A 128 -16.86 4.98 7.28
C MET A 128 -17.76 3.74 7.17
N ALA A 129 -18.48 3.38 8.23
CA ALA A 129 -19.43 2.27 8.20
C ALA A 129 -20.53 2.50 7.15
N ALA A 130 -21.10 3.71 7.08
CA ALA A 130 -22.11 4.03 6.08
C ALA A 130 -21.56 3.89 4.64
N MET A 131 -20.33 4.38 4.39
CA MET A 131 -19.68 4.24 3.09
C MET A 131 -19.49 2.76 2.70
N LEU A 132 -19.00 1.93 3.61
CA LEU A 132 -18.77 0.50 3.37
C LEU A 132 -20.07 -0.27 3.11
N VAL A 133 -21.10 -0.03 3.92
CA VAL A 133 -22.41 -0.66 3.72
C VAL A 133 -23.00 -0.26 2.37
N ASN A 134 -22.93 1.02 1.99
CA ASN A 134 -23.45 1.49 0.71
C ASN A 134 -22.66 0.93 -0.48
N ALA A 135 -21.33 0.83 -0.36
CA ALA A 135 -20.45 0.34 -1.40
C ALA A 135 -20.61 -1.16 -1.67
N TYR A 136 -20.55 -1.98 -0.62
CA TYR A 136 -20.55 -3.44 -0.73
C TYR A 136 -21.94 -4.05 -0.53
N LYS A 137 -22.97 -3.24 -0.32
CA LYS A 137 -24.35 -3.68 -0.04
C LYS A 137 -24.40 -4.69 1.10
N LEU A 138 -23.63 -4.45 2.16
CA LEU A 138 -23.42 -5.41 3.25
C LEU A 138 -24.72 -5.81 3.96
N GLN A 139 -25.77 -4.99 3.89
CA GLN A 139 -27.08 -5.34 4.43
C GLN A 139 -27.72 -6.57 3.76
N ASP A 140 -27.31 -6.91 2.54
CA ASP A 140 -27.82 -8.07 1.79
C ASP A 140 -27.11 -9.38 2.21
N ILE A 141 -25.95 -9.25 2.86
CA ILE A 141 -25.09 -10.37 3.29
C ILE A 141 -25.41 -10.78 4.73
N THR A 142 -25.94 -9.86 5.54
CA THR A 142 -26.22 -10.09 6.97
C THR A 142 -27.71 -10.14 7.25
N ASN A 143 -28.16 -11.12 8.04
CA ASN A 143 -29.51 -11.12 8.59
C ASN A 143 -29.62 -10.07 9.69
N ASN A 144 -30.08 -8.86 9.32
CA ASN A 144 -30.27 -7.77 10.26
C ASN A 144 -31.42 -8.07 11.22
N ASN A 145 -31.09 -8.68 12.36
CA ASN A 145 -32.04 -8.97 13.42
C ASN A 145 -32.36 -7.74 14.29
N GLY A 146 -31.81 -6.56 13.97
CA GLY A 146 -32.04 -5.31 14.71
C GLY A 146 -31.44 -5.30 16.12
N GLN A 147 -30.59 -6.27 16.48
CA GLN A 147 -30.03 -6.34 17.82
C GLN A 147 -28.93 -5.30 18.01
N ILE A 148 -29.16 -4.35 18.92
CA ILE A 148 -28.19 -3.34 19.33
C ILE A 148 -27.12 -4.00 20.21
N THR A 149 -25.87 -3.95 19.78
CA THR A 149 -24.75 -4.56 20.52
C THR A 149 -24.11 -3.60 21.52
N PHE A 150 -24.00 -2.30 21.20
CA PHE A 150 -23.34 -1.30 22.03
C PHE A 150 -24.29 -0.17 22.44
N HIS A 151 -24.19 0.29 23.68
CA HIS A 151 -25.08 1.32 24.23
C HIS A 151 -24.92 2.68 23.52
N ASP A 152 -23.70 3.06 23.15
CA ASP A 152 -23.38 4.33 22.50
C ASP A 152 -23.84 4.42 21.03
N LEU A 153 -24.38 3.33 20.48
CA LEU A 153 -25.03 3.33 19.17
C LEU A 153 -26.50 3.71 19.23
N LYS A 154 -27.17 3.54 20.39
CA LYS A 154 -28.61 3.72 20.50
C LYS A 154 -29.05 5.15 20.18
N GLY A 155 -29.89 5.32 19.15
CA GLY A 155 -30.39 6.60 18.69
C GLY A 155 -29.40 7.38 17.82
N HIS A 156 -28.24 6.81 17.50
CA HIS A 156 -27.25 7.43 16.64
C HIS A 156 -27.62 7.23 15.16
N TRP A 157 -27.42 8.24 14.30
CA TRP A 157 -27.75 8.13 12.87
C TRP A 157 -27.01 6.97 12.15
N GLY A 158 -25.80 6.66 12.62
CA GLY A 158 -24.95 5.59 12.12
C GLY A 158 -25.26 4.21 12.69
N GLU A 159 -26.23 4.09 13.60
CA GLU A 159 -26.54 2.85 14.34
C GLU A 159 -26.72 1.64 13.42
N LYS A 160 -27.58 1.77 12.40
CA LYS A 160 -27.86 0.69 11.44
C LYS A 160 -26.59 0.21 10.72
N HIS A 161 -25.75 1.14 10.27
CA HIS A 161 -24.53 0.82 9.52
C HIS A 161 -23.48 0.17 10.43
N ALA A 162 -23.33 0.68 11.65
CA ALA A 162 -22.43 0.11 12.65
C ALA A 162 -22.82 -1.33 13.00
N ASN A 163 -24.11 -1.58 13.26
CA ASN A 163 -24.61 -2.93 13.57
C ASN A 163 -24.39 -3.92 12.43
N ILE A 164 -24.50 -3.50 11.16
CA ILE A 164 -24.17 -4.36 10.01
C ILE A 164 -22.68 -4.76 10.04
N LEU A 165 -21.77 -3.81 10.28
CA LEU A 165 -20.34 -4.12 10.40
C LEU A 165 -20.04 -5.05 11.58
N ILE A 166 -20.77 -4.93 12.69
CA ILE A 166 -20.61 -5.80 13.86
C ILE A 166 -21.08 -7.22 13.53
N GLN A 167 -22.28 -7.36 12.95
CA GLN A 167 -22.87 -8.65 12.57
C GLN A 167 -22.05 -9.37 11.50
N ALA A 168 -21.41 -8.63 10.59
CA ALA A 168 -20.48 -9.18 9.60
C ALA A 168 -19.08 -9.48 10.15
N GLU A 169 -18.85 -9.32 11.47
CA GLU A 169 -17.54 -9.46 12.13
C GLU A 169 -16.42 -8.56 11.56
N ILE A 170 -16.82 -7.50 10.85
CA ILE A 170 -15.91 -6.48 10.32
C ILE A 170 -15.34 -5.67 11.49
N SER A 171 -16.23 -5.22 12.39
CA SER A 171 -15.90 -4.43 13.58
C SER A 171 -16.23 -5.16 14.88
N LYS A 172 -15.29 -5.16 15.84
CA LYS A 172 -15.51 -5.69 17.20
C LYS A 172 -15.78 -4.62 18.27
N GLY A 173 -15.86 -3.34 17.88
CA GLY A 173 -15.91 -2.22 18.84
C GLY A 173 -14.53 -1.63 19.11
N THR A 174 -14.39 -0.89 20.20
CA THR A 174 -13.09 -0.40 20.71
C THR A 174 -12.32 -1.49 21.46
N GLU A 175 -11.03 -1.29 21.70
CA GLU A 175 -10.15 -2.30 22.34
C GLU A 175 -10.62 -2.71 23.74
N ASP A 176 -11.29 -1.81 24.47
CA ASP A 176 -11.88 -2.08 25.78
C ASP A 176 -13.19 -2.89 25.73
N GLY A 177 -13.74 -3.12 24.53
CA GLY A 177 -14.95 -3.90 24.29
C GLY A 177 -16.26 -3.27 24.76
N ASN A 178 -16.23 -2.05 25.31
CA ASN A 178 -17.40 -1.43 25.95
C ASN A 178 -18.14 -0.43 25.06
N SER A 179 -17.51 0.05 23.98
CA SER A 179 -18.07 1.07 23.10
C SER A 179 -17.83 0.75 21.63
N TRP A 180 -18.64 1.33 20.76
CA TRP A 180 -18.33 1.35 19.33
C TRP A 180 -17.70 2.68 18.88
N SER A 181 -17.88 3.75 19.67
CA SER A 181 -17.38 5.11 19.47
C SER A 181 -17.75 5.71 18.11
N PRO A 182 -19.05 5.86 17.77
CA PRO A 182 -19.48 6.21 16.41
C PRO A 182 -18.99 7.57 15.90
N ASN A 183 -18.78 8.55 16.79
CA ASN A 183 -18.36 9.91 16.45
C ASN A 183 -16.85 10.12 16.50
N ARG A 184 -16.07 9.13 16.95
CA ARG A 184 -14.61 9.25 16.97
C ARG A 184 -14.08 9.23 15.51
N PRO A 185 -13.11 10.09 15.17
CA PRO A 185 -12.34 9.95 13.94
C PRO A 185 -11.76 8.53 13.82
N ILE A 186 -11.94 7.91 12.66
CA ILE A 186 -11.39 6.58 12.40
C ILE A 186 -9.90 6.70 12.10
N THR A 187 -9.10 5.78 12.65
CA THR A 187 -7.67 5.73 12.32
C THR A 187 -7.42 5.02 10.99
N ARG A 188 -6.22 5.21 10.44
CA ARG A 188 -5.79 4.60 9.19
C ARG A 188 -5.78 3.08 9.24
N ALA A 189 -5.30 2.51 10.34
CA ALA A 189 -5.33 1.07 10.56
C ALA A 189 -6.77 0.52 10.67
N GLU A 190 -7.67 1.25 11.34
CA GLU A 190 -9.07 0.84 11.47
C GLU A 190 -9.82 0.91 10.13
N ALA A 191 -9.62 1.98 9.37
CA ALA A 191 -10.20 2.12 8.04
C ALA A 191 -9.71 1.02 7.09
N ALA A 192 -8.41 0.71 7.12
CA ALA A 192 -7.83 -0.39 6.36
C ALA A 192 -8.45 -1.74 6.74
N GLN A 193 -8.62 -2.02 8.04
CA GLN A 193 -9.29 -3.24 8.51
C GLN A 193 -10.73 -3.32 8.04
N PHE A 194 -11.51 -2.25 8.20
CA PHE A 194 -12.92 -2.27 7.83
C PHE A 194 -13.09 -2.46 6.32
N LEU A 195 -12.28 -1.76 5.52
CA LEU A 195 -12.30 -1.85 4.07
C LEU A 195 -11.86 -3.23 3.56
N ALA A 196 -10.71 -3.74 4.03
CA ALA A 196 -10.19 -5.04 3.61
C ALA A 196 -11.18 -6.17 3.91
N LYS A 197 -11.74 -6.20 5.12
CA LYS A 197 -12.73 -7.22 5.49
C LYS A 197 -14.02 -7.10 4.69
N SER A 198 -14.53 -5.89 4.47
CA SER A 198 -15.73 -5.67 3.66
C SER A 198 -15.55 -6.18 2.23
N ASP A 199 -14.41 -5.86 1.62
CA ASP A 199 -14.04 -6.30 0.28
C ASP A 199 -13.89 -7.83 0.20
N GLN A 200 -13.21 -8.43 1.17
CA GLN A 200 -13.04 -9.89 1.24
C GLN A 200 -14.37 -10.63 1.42
N ILE A 201 -15.25 -10.16 2.32
CA ILE A 201 -16.58 -10.76 2.53
C ILE A 201 -17.42 -10.65 1.26
N HIS A 202 -17.41 -9.49 0.59
CA HIS A 202 -18.14 -9.30 -0.66
C HIS A 202 -17.65 -10.24 -1.76
N HIS A 203 -16.33 -10.39 -1.90
CA HIS A 203 -15.76 -11.35 -2.84
C HIS A 203 -16.14 -12.79 -2.48
N GLN A 204 -16.13 -13.16 -1.20
CA GLN A 204 -16.57 -14.48 -0.75
C GLN A 204 -18.06 -14.70 -1.06
N ALA A 205 -18.94 -13.73 -0.76
CA ALA A 205 -20.37 -13.81 -1.04
C ALA A 205 -20.64 -13.97 -2.54
N LYS A 206 -19.98 -13.19 -3.40
CA LYS A 206 -20.06 -13.35 -4.86
C LYS A 206 -19.57 -14.71 -5.36
N GLN A 207 -18.50 -15.26 -4.76
CA GLN A 207 -18.01 -16.60 -5.10
C GLN A 207 -18.99 -17.68 -4.64
N VAL A 208 -19.65 -17.50 -3.49
CA VAL A 208 -20.71 -18.41 -3.02
C VAL A 208 -21.92 -18.32 -3.94
N GLU A 209 -22.38 -17.13 -4.34
CA GLU A 209 -23.48 -17.00 -5.31
C GLU A 209 -23.14 -17.57 -6.69
N ASN A 210 -21.87 -17.48 -7.09
CA ASN A 210 -21.37 -18.02 -8.35
C ASN A 210 -21.06 -19.53 -8.31
N THR A 211 -21.33 -20.20 -7.19
CA THR A 211 -21.14 -21.64 -7.04
C THR A 211 -22.39 -22.28 -6.45
N VAL A 212 -22.68 -23.52 -6.83
CA VAL A 212 -23.73 -24.31 -6.16
C VAL A 212 -23.10 -25.56 -5.59
N VAL A 213 -23.67 -26.04 -4.49
CA VAL A 213 -23.36 -27.37 -3.96
C VAL A 213 -24.58 -28.24 -4.21
N GLY A 214 -24.35 -29.34 -4.90
CA GLY A 214 -25.40 -30.28 -5.28
C GLY A 214 -24.95 -31.71 -5.14
N VAL A 215 -25.84 -32.62 -5.52
CA VAL A 215 -25.60 -34.05 -5.56
C VAL A 215 -25.72 -34.49 -7.01
N ILE A 216 -24.78 -35.29 -7.48
CA ILE A 216 -24.90 -35.93 -8.79
C ILE A 216 -26.11 -36.86 -8.75
N ASN A 217 -27.09 -36.66 -9.63
CA ASN A 217 -28.29 -37.49 -9.74
C ASN A 217 -28.28 -38.39 -10.98
N ASP A 218 -27.52 -38.01 -12.01
CA ASP A 218 -27.31 -38.76 -13.24
C ASP A 218 -25.88 -38.59 -13.74
N SER A 219 -25.29 -39.64 -14.30
CA SER A 219 -23.91 -39.66 -14.78
C SER A 219 -23.76 -40.71 -15.89
N ASP A 220 -23.30 -40.25 -17.06
CA ASP A 220 -22.93 -41.07 -18.22
C ASP A 220 -21.51 -40.66 -18.65
N SER A 221 -20.82 -41.46 -19.45
CA SER A 221 -19.45 -41.20 -19.94
C SER A 221 -19.23 -39.76 -20.45
N TYR A 222 -20.26 -39.14 -21.04
CA TYR A 222 -20.16 -37.82 -21.66
C TYR A 222 -20.77 -36.67 -20.87
N TYR A 223 -21.46 -36.92 -19.76
CA TYR A 223 -22.06 -35.84 -18.96
C TYR A 223 -22.31 -36.23 -17.51
N VAL A 224 -22.51 -35.22 -16.68
CA VAL A 224 -22.95 -35.37 -15.28
C VAL A 224 -24.07 -34.38 -15.02
N THR A 225 -25.18 -34.82 -14.45
CA THR A 225 -26.24 -33.93 -13.98
C THR A 225 -26.16 -33.79 -12.46
N VAL A 226 -26.21 -32.54 -11.99
CA VAL A 226 -26.14 -32.18 -10.58
C VAL A 226 -27.42 -31.49 -10.18
N THR A 227 -28.14 -32.08 -9.23
CA THR A 227 -29.29 -31.43 -8.58
C THR A 227 -28.81 -30.58 -7.42
N TYR A 228 -29.23 -29.32 -7.40
CA TYR A 228 -28.97 -28.38 -6.31
C TYR A 228 -30.25 -27.63 -5.91
N LYS A 229 -30.20 -26.95 -4.77
CA LYS A 229 -31.29 -26.10 -4.28
C LYS A 229 -31.08 -24.67 -4.75
N ASP A 230 -32.07 -24.09 -5.43
CA ASP A 230 -32.06 -22.66 -5.75
C ASP A 230 -32.35 -21.78 -4.52
N ALA A 231 -32.31 -20.46 -4.70
CA ALA A 231 -32.54 -19.49 -3.63
C ALA A 231 -33.94 -19.62 -2.98
N ASN A 232 -34.89 -20.24 -3.66
CA ASN A 232 -36.25 -20.47 -3.16
C ASN A 232 -36.41 -21.88 -2.55
N GLY A 233 -35.35 -22.67 -2.47
CA GLY A 233 -35.37 -24.04 -1.95
C GLY A 233 -35.94 -25.08 -2.94
N ASN A 234 -36.15 -24.70 -4.20
CA ASN A 234 -36.59 -25.64 -5.23
C ASN A 234 -35.41 -26.40 -5.81
N ASN A 235 -35.65 -27.63 -6.27
CA ASN A 235 -34.63 -28.39 -6.98
C ASN A 235 -34.42 -27.80 -8.38
N GLN A 236 -33.17 -27.62 -8.75
CA GLN A 236 -32.74 -27.27 -10.10
C GLN A 236 -31.63 -28.21 -10.51
N ASP A 237 -31.56 -28.48 -11.81
CA ASP A 237 -30.53 -29.33 -12.40
C ASP A 237 -29.59 -28.51 -13.27
N VAL A 238 -28.30 -28.81 -13.17
CA VAL A 238 -27.27 -28.35 -14.12
C VAL A 238 -26.57 -29.57 -14.70
N THR A 239 -26.42 -29.59 -16.02
CA THR A 239 -25.69 -30.63 -16.74
C THR A 239 -24.29 -30.13 -17.09
N ILE A 240 -23.29 -30.94 -16.80
CA ILE A 240 -21.88 -30.68 -17.08
C ILE A 240 -21.46 -31.61 -18.21
N ASP A 241 -21.00 -31.02 -19.31
CA ASP A 241 -20.59 -31.77 -20.49
C ASP A 241 -19.12 -32.21 -20.37
N PHE A 242 -18.87 -33.51 -20.58
CA PHE A 242 -17.56 -34.16 -20.66
C PHE A 242 -17.32 -34.65 -22.09
N PRO A 243 -16.99 -33.76 -23.04
CA PRO A 243 -16.90 -34.10 -24.47
C PRO A 243 -15.87 -35.19 -24.79
N ASN A 244 -14.90 -35.42 -23.91
CA ASN A 244 -13.83 -36.42 -24.07
C ASN A 244 -14.01 -37.68 -23.20
N GLY A 245 -15.19 -37.92 -22.60
CA GLY A 245 -15.46 -39.19 -21.92
C GLY A 245 -14.85 -39.37 -20.52
N ASN A 246 -14.31 -38.30 -19.91
CA ASN A 246 -13.42 -38.37 -18.73
C ASN A 246 -14.12 -38.02 -17.40
N ASN A 247 -15.30 -38.57 -17.14
CA ASN A 247 -16.05 -38.30 -15.90
C ASN A 247 -15.93 -39.41 -14.82
N SER A 248 -15.02 -40.38 -14.97
CA SER A 248 -14.88 -41.56 -14.09
C SER A 248 -14.75 -41.24 -12.60
N ASN A 249 -14.36 -40.02 -12.26
CA ASN A 249 -14.24 -39.53 -10.90
C ASN A 249 -15.58 -39.06 -10.31
N PHE A 250 -16.65 -38.90 -11.08
CA PHE A 250 -17.93 -38.30 -10.67
C PHE A 250 -19.08 -39.31 -10.80
N LYS A 251 -19.49 -39.87 -9.67
CA LYS A 251 -20.50 -40.94 -9.59
C LYS A 251 -21.80 -40.43 -9.02
N ASN A 252 -22.90 -41.10 -9.38
CA ASN A 252 -24.22 -40.83 -8.81
C ASN A 252 -24.16 -40.89 -7.27
N GLY A 253 -24.69 -39.86 -6.61
CA GLY A 253 -24.64 -39.67 -5.16
C GLY A 253 -23.44 -38.86 -4.64
N ASP A 254 -22.43 -38.55 -5.45
CA ASP A 254 -21.32 -37.69 -5.01
C ASP A 254 -21.82 -36.26 -4.72
N LYS A 255 -21.39 -35.70 -3.58
CA LYS A 255 -21.58 -34.28 -3.28
C LYS A 255 -20.51 -33.47 -4.00
N VAL A 256 -20.95 -32.53 -4.83
CA VAL A 256 -20.08 -31.78 -5.73
C VAL A 256 -20.36 -30.28 -5.65
N LYS A 257 -19.33 -29.49 -5.94
CA LYS A 257 -19.42 -28.04 -6.12
C LYS A 257 -19.37 -27.78 -7.62
N VAL A 258 -20.31 -26.97 -8.11
CA VAL A 258 -20.32 -26.51 -9.51
C VAL A 258 -20.16 -24.99 -9.53
N ALA A 259 -19.08 -24.51 -10.14
CA ALA A 259 -18.68 -23.10 -10.19
C ALA A 259 -19.17 -22.39 -11.46
N ASN A 260 -18.90 -21.09 -11.54
CA ASN A 260 -19.20 -20.23 -12.70
C ASN A 260 -20.68 -20.20 -13.08
N LYS A 261 -21.58 -20.23 -12.08
CA LYS A 261 -23.04 -20.17 -12.28
C LYS A 261 -23.49 -19.04 -13.20
N ASN A 262 -22.83 -17.89 -13.13
CA ASN A 262 -23.11 -16.73 -13.98
C ASN A 262 -22.75 -16.93 -15.47
N GLN A 263 -21.97 -17.95 -15.80
CA GLN A 263 -21.57 -18.29 -17.17
C GLN A 263 -22.34 -19.49 -17.72
N TRP A 264 -23.18 -20.14 -16.91
CA TRP A 264 -23.94 -21.30 -17.37
C TRP A 264 -24.90 -20.90 -18.48
N LYS A 265 -24.93 -21.74 -19.51
CA LYS A 265 -25.90 -21.63 -20.60
C LYS A 265 -27.24 -22.15 -20.10
N HIS A 266 -28.33 -21.62 -20.63
CA HIS A 266 -29.66 -22.14 -20.33
C HIS A 266 -30.48 -22.32 -21.61
N GLN A 267 -31.34 -23.34 -21.61
CA GLN A 267 -32.29 -23.58 -22.68
C GLN A 267 -33.66 -23.86 -22.10
N LYS A 268 -34.72 -23.32 -22.71
CA LYS A 268 -36.09 -23.69 -22.37
C LYS A 268 -36.52 -24.91 -23.18
N ILE A 269 -36.85 -26.00 -22.50
CA ILE A 269 -37.32 -27.25 -23.10
C ILE A 269 -38.67 -27.58 -22.44
N TYR A 270 -39.74 -27.69 -23.24
CA TYR A 270 -41.10 -27.94 -22.76
C TYR A 270 -41.57 -27.05 -21.57
N GLY A 271 -41.13 -25.78 -21.55
CA GLY A 271 -41.47 -24.81 -20.50
C GLY A 271 -40.58 -24.85 -19.25
N GLN A 272 -39.65 -25.80 -19.15
CA GLN A 272 -38.65 -25.88 -18.09
C GLN A 272 -37.30 -25.29 -18.54
N THR A 273 -36.61 -24.58 -17.64
CA THR A 273 -35.27 -24.05 -17.91
C THR A 273 -34.23 -25.09 -17.49
N VAL A 274 -33.40 -25.53 -18.43
CA VAL A 274 -32.29 -26.47 -18.20
C VAL A 274 -30.97 -25.73 -18.32
N PHE A 275 -30.05 -25.95 -17.38
CA PHE A 275 -28.74 -25.30 -17.34
C PHE A 275 -27.61 -26.24 -17.80
N TYR A 276 -26.61 -25.67 -18.48
CA TYR A 276 -25.47 -26.39 -19.03
C TYR A 276 -24.15 -25.64 -18.74
N THR A 277 -23.10 -26.38 -18.43
CA THR A 277 -21.75 -25.83 -18.25
C THR A 277 -20.66 -26.84 -18.65
N ASP A 278 -19.40 -26.42 -18.67
CA ASP A 278 -18.26 -27.26 -19.04
C ASP A 278 -17.62 -27.98 -17.85
N VAL A 279 -16.87 -29.04 -18.15
CA VAL A 279 -16.14 -29.91 -17.22
C VAL A 279 -15.27 -29.16 -16.19
N ASN A 280 -14.74 -27.98 -16.49
CA ASN A 280 -13.89 -27.25 -15.54
C ASN A 280 -14.69 -26.61 -14.40
N SER A 281 -16.03 -26.64 -14.48
CA SER A 281 -16.91 -26.07 -13.47
C SER A 281 -17.15 -27.02 -12.30
N ILE A 282 -16.88 -28.32 -12.39
CA ILE A 282 -17.25 -29.31 -11.35
C ILE A 282 -16.05 -29.80 -10.53
N SER A 283 -16.23 -29.89 -9.20
CA SER A 283 -15.26 -30.49 -8.28
C SER A 283 -15.95 -31.25 -7.15
N LYS A 284 -15.26 -32.24 -6.55
CA LYS A 284 -15.78 -32.96 -5.38
C LYS A 284 -15.75 -32.11 -4.12
N VAL A 285 -16.78 -32.24 -3.29
CA VAL A 285 -16.77 -31.69 -1.93
C VAL A 285 -16.17 -32.75 -1.00
N ASN A 286 -14.85 -32.66 -0.76
CA ASN A 286 -14.22 -33.40 0.34
C ASN A 286 -14.40 -32.59 1.63
N GLU A 287 -14.80 -33.22 2.73
CA GLU A 287 -14.99 -32.54 4.03
C GLU A 287 -13.70 -31.95 4.65
N GLU A 288 -12.55 -32.10 3.99
CA GLU A 288 -11.29 -31.45 4.34
C GLU A 288 -10.68 -30.77 3.10
N SER A 289 -11.04 -29.50 2.82
CA SER A 289 -10.16 -28.54 2.11
C SER A 289 -10.84 -27.18 1.86
N ASN A 290 -10.91 -26.37 2.91
CA ASN A 290 -10.85 -24.92 2.76
C ASN A 290 -9.45 -24.45 3.20
N LYS A 291 -8.46 -24.67 2.34
CA LYS A 291 -7.19 -23.93 2.37
C LYS A 291 -6.79 -23.66 0.93
N GLN A 292 -6.96 -22.41 0.48
CA GLN A 292 -6.13 -21.88 -0.60
C GLN A 292 -4.69 -21.99 -0.12
N GLN A 293 -3.95 -22.97 -0.61
CA GLN A 293 -2.53 -23.13 -0.29
C GLN A 293 -1.73 -22.28 -1.27
N GLU A 294 -0.86 -21.43 -0.74
CA GLU A 294 0.09 -20.62 -1.50
C GLU A 294 0.80 -21.49 -2.55
N ASN A 295 0.71 -21.10 -3.83
CA ASN A 295 1.30 -21.86 -4.95
C ASN A 295 2.82 -21.69 -5.06
N HIS A 296 3.50 -21.39 -3.96
CA HIS A 296 4.95 -21.26 -3.87
C HIS A 296 5.39 -21.47 -2.42
N VAL A 297 6.69 -21.70 -2.22
CA VAL A 297 7.33 -21.61 -0.90
C VAL A 297 8.55 -20.70 -1.00
N VAL A 298 8.92 -20.10 0.13
CA VAL A 298 10.21 -19.45 0.29
C VAL A 298 11.02 -20.29 1.25
N GLY A 299 12.24 -20.62 0.86
CA GLY A 299 13.13 -21.44 1.64
C GLY A 299 14.59 -21.02 1.46
N VAL A 300 15.47 -21.75 2.13
CA VAL A 300 16.91 -21.56 2.06
C VAL A 300 17.52 -22.79 1.44
N ILE A 301 18.42 -22.60 0.48
CA ILE A 301 19.22 -23.71 -0.05
C ILE A 301 20.07 -24.27 1.08
N ASN A 302 19.92 -25.55 1.40
CA ASN A 302 20.71 -26.22 2.45
C ASN A 302 21.65 -27.29 1.89
N ASP A 303 21.43 -27.74 0.65
CA ASP A 303 22.33 -28.61 -0.10
C ASP A 303 22.32 -28.25 -1.60
N SER A 304 23.48 -28.36 -2.24
CA SER A 304 23.65 -28.03 -3.67
C SER A 304 24.80 -28.81 -4.28
N ASP A 305 24.53 -29.49 -5.39
CA ASP A 305 25.53 -30.16 -6.26
C ASP A 305 25.28 -29.73 -7.71
N SER A 306 26.20 -29.93 -8.64
CA SER A 306 26.12 -29.53 -10.05
C SER A 306 24.80 -29.86 -10.73
N TYR A 307 24.10 -30.91 -10.31
CA TYR A 307 22.86 -31.41 -10.93
C TYR A 307 21.58 -31.16 -10.13
N TYR A 308 21.65 -30.66 -8.89
CA TYR A 308 20.46 -30.42 -8.08
C TYR A 308 20.67 -29.37 -6.98
N VAL A 309 19.57 -28.86 -6.46
CA VAL A 309 19.54 -27.96 -5.30
C VAL A 309 18.43 -28.40 -4.35
N THR A 310 18.71 -28.51 -3.07
CA THR A 310 17.69 -28.79 -2.04
C THR A 310 17.39 -27.53 -1.24
N VAL A 311 16.10 -27.25 -1.08
CA VAL A 311 15.58 -26.05 -0.41
C VAL A 311 14.78 -26.47 0.82
N ALA A 312 15.25 -26.06 1.99
CA ALA A 312 14.53 -26.21 3.25
C ALA A 312 13.53 -25.06 3.46
N TYR A 313 12.28 -25.40 3.79
CA TYR A 313 11.21 -24.44 4.06
C TYR A 313 10.31 -24.93 5.21
N LYS A 314 9.46 -24.04 5.75
CA LYS A 314 8.44 -24.42 6.73
C LYS A 314 7.08 -24.58 6.08
N ASP A 315 6.38 -25.68 6.37
CA ASP A 315 5.01 -25.87 5.93
C ASP A 315 4.02 -24.94 6.68
N ALA A 316 2.75 -24.98 6.28
CA ALA A 316 1.69 -24.17 6.89
C ALA A 316 1.44 -24.49 8.38
N ASN A 317 1.99 -25.60 8.89
CA ASN A 317 1.92 -26.01 10.29
C ASN A 317 3.23 -25.69 11.04
N GLY A 318 4.21 -25.07 10.36
CA GLY A 318 5.50 -24.69 10.92
C GLY A 318 6.55 -25.80 10.94
N ASN A 319 6.27 -26.96 10.35
CA ASN A 319 7.21 -28.09 10.28
C ASN A 319 8.23 -27.87 9.17
N ASN A 320 9.48 -28.30 9.39
CA ASN A 320 10.50 -28.28 8.36
C ASN A 320 10.18 -29.31 7.26
N GLN A 321 10.27 -28.88 6.02
CA GLN A 321 10.10 -29.67 4.81
C GLN A 321 11.21 -29.31 3.83
N GLU A 322 11.47 -30.21 2.88
CA GLU A 322 12.47 -30.00 1.84
C GLU A 322 11.87 -30.25 0.46
N VAL A 323 12.35 -29.50 -0.53
CA VAL A 323 12.10 -29.75 -1.95
C VAL A 323 13.41 -29.75 -2.71
N THR A 324 13.60 -30.74 -3.57
CA THR A 324 14.77 -30.85 -4.44
C THR A 324 14.42 -30.36 -5.84
N ILE A 325 15.30 -29.54 -6.41
CA ILE A 325 15.18 -28.98 -7.74
C ILE A 325 16.25 -29.59 -8.64
N ASP A 326 15.82 -30.24 -9.72
CA ASP A 326 16.70 -30.93 -10.64
C ASP A 326 17.21 -29.99 -11.74
N PHE A 327 18.53 -29.96 -11.92
CA PHE A 327 19.25 -29.25 -12.98
C PHE A 327 19.96 -30.25 -13.91
N PRO A 328 19.24 -30.95 -14.80
CA PRO A 328 19.78 -32.07 -15.59
C PRO A 328 20.96 -31.69 -16.50
N ASN A 329 21.16 -30.40 -16.80
CA ASN A 329 22.25 -29.90 -17.66
C ASN A 329 23.38 -29.17 -16.89
N GLY A 330 23.46 -29.30 -15.56
CA GLY A 330 24.58 -28.72 -14.81
C GLY A 330 24.52 -27.20 -14.57
N SER A 331 23.36 -26.56 -14.75
CA SER A 331 23.24 -25.08 -14.85
C SER A 331 22.95 -24.35 -13.53
N ASN A 332 23.26 -24.94 -12.38
CA ASN A 332 22.91 -24.36 -11.08
C ASN A 332 23.99 -23.45 -10.45
N SER A 333 25.02 -23.05 -11.21
CA SER A 333 26.15 -22.22 -10.71
C SER A 333 25.72 -20.90 -10.03
N ASN A 334 24.50 -20.46 -10.32
CA ASN A 334 23.88 -19.28 -9.74
C ASN A 334 23.21 -19.52 -8.39
N PHE A 335 23.18 -20.75 -7.84
CA PHE A 335 22.50 -21.11 -6.60
C PHE A 335 23.48 -21.82 -5.65
N LYS A 336 23.72 -21.23 -4.47
CA LYS A 336 24.70 -21.66 -3.48
C LYS A 336 24.01 -21.96 -2.16
N ASN A 337 24.63 -22.83 -1.35
CA ASN A 337 24.18 -23.09 0.01
C ASN A 337 24.07 -21.78 0.83
N GLY A 338 22.93 -21.58 1.48
CA GLY A 338 22.57 -20.36 2.21
C GLY A 338 21.78 -19.32 1.41
N ASP A 339 21.66 -19.45 0.09
CA ASP A 339 20.86 -18.53 -0.72
C ASP A 339 19.36 -18.65 -0.38
N LYS A 340 18.70 -17.51 -0.18
CA LYS A 340 17.24 -17.45 -0.10
C LYS A 340 16.64 -17.54 -1.50
N VAL A 341 15.72 -18.48 -1.67
CA VAL A 341 15.10 -18.76 -2.96
C VAL A 341 13.59 -18.92 -2.82
N LYS A 342 12.88 -18.52 -3.87
CA LYS A 342 11.47 -18.81 -4.03
C LYS A 342 11.35 -20.02 -4.96
N VAL A 343 10.60 -21.03 -4.53
CA VAL A 343 10.25 -22.20 -5.35
C VAL A 343 8.75 -22.15 -5.64
N THR A 344 8.40 -22.04 -6.92
CA THR A 344 7.03 -21.80 -7.41
C THR A 344 6.37 -23.10 -7.89
N ASN A 345 5.10 -23.02 -8.27
CA ASN A 345 4.31 -24.14 -8.79
C ASN A 345 4.19 -25.32 -7.82
N LYS A 346 4.04 -25.03 -6.52
CA LYS A 346 3.95 -26.04 -5.45
C LYS A 346 2.89 -27.11 -5.72
N ASN A 347 1.78 -26.72 -6.34
CA ASN A 347 0.72 -27.65 -6.72
C ASN A 347 1.09 -28.63 -7.85
N GLN A 348 2.22 -28.41 -8.54
CA GLN A 348 2.72 -29.27 -9.61
C GLN A 348 3.96 -30.09 -9.22
N TRP A 349 4.45 -29.92 -8.00
CA TRP A 349 5.62 -30.68 -7.53
C TRP A 349 5.31 -32.16 -7.47
N LYS A 350 6.27 -32.96 -7.92
CA LYS A 350 6.21 -34.41 -7.81
C LYS A 350 6.57 -34.81 -6.39
N HIS A 351 6.02 -35.91 -5.90
CA HIS A 351 6.39 -36.46 -4.61
C HIS A 351 6.62 -37.97 -4.68
N GLN A 352 7.54 -38.47 -3.87
CA GLN A 352 7.81 -39.89 -3.73
C GLN A 352 7.95 -40.26 -2.26
N LYS A 353 7.39 -41.42 -1.87
CA LYS A 353 7.61 -41.98 -0.53
C LYS A 353 8.85 -42.86 -0.53
N ILE A 354 9.83 -42.52 0.30
CA ILE A 354 11.07 -43.27 0.48
C ILE A 354 11.21 -43.56 1.98
N TYR A 355 11.32 -44.83 2.36
CA TYR A 355 11.42 -45.27 3.77
C TYR A 355 10.38 -44.63 4.73
N GLY A 356 9.15 -44.39 4.24
CA GLY A 356 8.07 -43.80 5.04
C GLY A 356 8.05 -42.26 5.09
N GLN A 357 9.04 -41.59 4.51
CA GLN A 357 9.08 -40.13 4.38
C GLN A 357 8.66 -39.68 2.98
N THR A 358 7.93 -38.56 2.88
CA THR A 358 7.53 -37.96 1.59
C THR A 358 8.59 -36.94 1.18
N VAL A 359 9.18 -37.12 0.01
CA VAL A 359 10.17 -36.21 -0.58
C VAL A 359 9.57 -35.53 -1.82
N PHE A 360 9.81 -34.23 -1.99
CA PHE A 360 9.25 -33.42 -3.08
C PHE A 360 10.33 -33.03 -4.10
N TYR A 361 9.95 -33.04 -5.38
CA TYR A 361 10.84 -32.74 -6.51
C TYR A 361 10.18 -31.80 -7.52
N THR A 362 10.96 -30.87 -8.09
CA THR A 362 10.51 -29.97 -9.16
C THR A 362 11.65 -29.61 -10.13
N ASP A 363 11.34 -28.94 -11.23
CA ASP A 363 12.31 -28.56 -12.26
C ASP A 363 13.03 -27.22 -12.00
N ALA A 364 14.16 -27.02 -12.67
CA ALA A 364 14.99 -25.82 -12.61
C ALA A 364 14.27 -24.50 -12.92
N ASN A 365 13.14 -24.49 -13.66
CA ASN A 365 12.40 -23.25 -13.95
C ASN A 365 11.55 -22.80 -12.76
N SER A 366 11.39 -23.66 -11.76
CA SER A 366 10.56 -23.39 -10.59
C SER A 366 11.27 -22.57 -9.52
N ILE A 367 12.59 -22.34 -9.62
CA ILE A 367 13.41 -21.70 -8.59
C ILE A 367 13.99 -20.34 -9.04
N SER A 368 13.94 -19.33 -8.17
CA SER A 368 14.54 -18.01 -8.41
C SER A 368 15.22 -17.46 -7.15
N LYS A 369 16.37 -16.79 -7.32
CA LYS A 369 17.03 -16.04 -6.24
C LYS A 369 16.23 -14.82 -5.82
N ILE A 370 16.28 -14.52 -4.53
CA ILE A 370 15.75 -13.27 -3.96
C ILE A 370 16.96 -12.33 -3.76
N ASN A 371 17.15 -11.36 -4.65
CA ASN A 371 18.30 -10.43 -4.60
C ASN A 371 18.05 -9.33 -3.53
N GLU A 372 18.89 -9.28 -2.49
CA GLU A 372 18.85 -8.27 -1.41
C GLU A 372 19.83 -7.09 -1.62
N GLU A 373 20.50 -6.95 -2.78
CA GLU A 373 21.55 -5.95 -2.98
C GLU A 373 21.07 -4.68 -3.71
N SER A 374 20.42 -3.77 -2.97
CA SER A 374 20.43 -2.35 -3.31
C SER A 374 20.19 -1.49 -2.06
N ASN A 375 21.08 -1.59 -1.06
CA ASN A 375 21.23 -0.57 -0.01
C ASN A 375 22.46 -0.80 0.88
N LYS A 376 23.66 -0.81 0.30
CA LYS A 376 24.92 -0.59 1.04
C LYS A 376 25.96 0.10 0.17
N GLN A 377 25.69 1.33 -0.23
CA GLN A 377 26.72 2.33 -0.53
C GLN A 377 26.23 3.71 -0.04
N GLN A 378 26.17 3.88 1.28
CA GLN A 378 26.39 5.22 1.86
C GLN A 378 27.89 5.31 2.13
N GLU A 379 28.66 5.55 1.07
CA GLU A 379 29.94 6.23 1.22
C GLU A 379 29.64 7.73 1.34
N ASN A 380 30.34 8.39 2.26
CA ASN A 380 30.33 9.83 2.49
C ASN A 380 30.73 10.58 1.21
N HIS A 381 29.79 10.78 0.28
CA HIS A 381 29.99 11.66 -0.86
C HIS A 381 29.63 13.08 -0.42
N VAL A 382 30.64 13.83 0.03
CA VAL A 382 30.49 15.26 0.26
C VAL A 382 30.25 15.94 -1.08
N MET A 383 29.11 16.62 -1.22
CA MET A 383 28.80 17.39 -2.43
C MET A 383 29.89 18.44 -2.67
N SER A 384 30.43 18.52 -3.88
CA SER A 384 31.44 19.53 -4.18
C SER A 384 30.82 20.93 -4.13
N LYS A 385 31.61 21.91 -3.67
CA LYS A 385 31.16 23.31 -3.51
C LYS A 385 30.56 23.88 -4.80
N ASP A 386 31.20 23.63 -5.94
CA ASP A 386 30.73 24.12 -7.24
C ASP A 386 29.40 23.48 -7.65
N LYS A 387 29.19 22.20 -7.30
CA LYS A 387 27.96 21.48 -7.56
C LYS A 387 26.82 21.99 -6.68
N GLU A 388 27.07 22.18 -5.40
CA GLU A 388 26.09 22.75 -4.46
C GLU A 388 25.66 24.15 -4.91
N GLN A 389 26.60 24.99 -5.33
CA GLN A 389 26.31 26.35 -5.76
C GLN A 389 25.50 26.40 -7.08
N LYS A 390 25.72 25.43 -7.99
CA LYS A 390 24.88 25.26 -9.19
C LYS A 390 23.45 24.83 -8.82
N LEU A 391 23.28 23.94 -7.85
CA LEU A 391 21.96 23.48 -7.41
C LEU A 391 21.19 24.61 -6.71
N LEU A 392 21.84 25.37 -5.83
CA LEU A 392 21.23 26.53 -5.16
C LEU A 392 20.84 27.64 -6.13
N ALA A 393 21.46 27.72 -7.31
CA ALA A 393 21.10 28.68 -8.35
C ALA A 393 19.71 28.44 -8.97
N GLN A 394 19.09 27.27 -8.71
CA GLN A 394 17.69 27.03 -9.05
C GLN A 394 16.72 27.86 -8.18
N LEU A 395 17.20 28.41 -7.06
CA LEU A 395 16.44 29.28 -6.17
C LEU A 395 16.85 30.75 -6.34
N LYS A 396 15.93 31.66 -5.99
CA LYS A 396 16.23 33.09 -5.90
C LYS A 396 17.01 33.38 -4.63
N LYS A 397 17.99 34.28 -4.72
CA LYS A 397 18.84 34.68 -3.60
C LYS A 397 18.59 36.13 -3.17
N ARG A 398 18.57 36.35 -1.86
CA ARG A 398 18.67 37.67 -1.20
C ARG A 398 19.66 37.59 -0.04
N SER A 399 20.30 38.70 0.29
CA SER A 399 21.30 38.76 1.36
C SER A 399 21.01 39.95 2.27
N GLY A 400 21.22 39.77 3.57
CA GLY A 400 20.89 40.81 4.54
C GLY A 400 21.31 40.48 5.96
N ALA A 401 21.28 41.51 6.81
CA ALA A 401 21.52 41.35 8.24
C ALA A 401 20.25 40.86 8.94
N VAL A 402 20.39 39.88 9.83
CA VAL A 402 19.28 39.35 10.65
C VAL A 402 18.84 40.41 11.63
N THR A 403 17.58 40.83 11.55
CA THR A 403 16.97 41.84 12.43
C THR A 403 16.09 41.21 13.50
N LYS A 404 15.50 40.03 13.22
CA LYS A 404 14.61 39.33 14.15
C LYS A 404 14.68 37.82 13.97
N LYS A 405 14.39 37.08 15.05
CA LYS A 405 14.27 35.62 15.06
C LYS A 405 13.00 35.19 15.79
N SER A 406 12.36 34.16 15.27
CA SER A 406 11.18 33.48 15.84
C SER A 406 11.46 31.98 15.92
N GLU A 407 10.47 31.16 16.29
CA GLU A 407 10.64 29.70 16.46
C GLU A 407 10.90 28.96 15.13
N ASP A 408 10.42 29.52 14.03
CA ASP A 408 10.43 28.91 12.69
C ASP A 408 10.91 29.85 11.57
N SER A 409 11.33 31.07 11.93
CA SER A 409 11.60 32.12 10.94
C SER A 409 12.66 33.14 11.36
N LEU A 410 13.25 33.79 10.36
CA LEU A 410 14.20 34.89 10.47
C LEU A 410 13.68 36.08 9.66
N GLU A 411 13.79 37.30 10.21
CA GLU A 411 13.64 38.51 9.42
C GLU A 411 15.03 39.09 9.12
N ILE A 412 15.26 39.44 7.85
CA ILE A 412 16.48 40.12 7.41
C ILE A 412 16.15 41.46 6.77
N SER A 413 17.08 42.41 6.91
CA SER A 413 17.08 43.65 6.14
C SER A 413 17.91 43.48 4.87
N SER A 414 17.27 43.56 3.71
CA SER A 414 17.89 43.38 2.39
C SER A 414 17.41 44.49 1.45
N GLU A 415 18.31 45.31 0.92
CA GLU A 415 18.00 46.36 -0.07
C GLU A 415 16.84 47.31 0.34
N ASN A 416 16.81 47.75 1.60
CA ASN A 416 15.74 48.56 2.22
C ASN A 416 14.37 47.87 2.30
N GLN A 417 14.32 46.55 2.19
CA GLN A 417 13.14 45.73 2.39
C GLN A 417 13.39 44.73 3.53
N THR A 418 12.32 44.41 4.24
CA THR A 418 12.34 43.32 5.22
C THR A 418 11.91 42.03 4.53
N ILE A 419 12.68 40.96 4.70
CA ILE A 419 12.31 39.62 4.22
C ILE A 419 12.13 38.73 5.45
N ARG A 420 10.96 38.11 5.57
CA ARG A 420 10.71 37.03 6.51
C ARG A 420 10.95 35.69 5.81
N ALA A 421 11.99 34.99 6.23
CA ALA A 421 12.31 33.65 5.76
C ALA A 421 11.77 32.62 6.76
N HIS A 422 10.90 31.73 6.28
CA HIS A 422 10.45 30.53 7.00
C HIS A 422 11.45 29.42 6.75
N VAL A 423 12.07 28.91 7.80
CA VAL A 423 13.28 28.07 7.71
C VAL A 423 13.13 26.81 8.54
N ASN A 424 13.99 25.83 8.28
CA ASN A 424 14.10 24.67 9.17
C ASN A 424 14.57 25.13 10.57
N PRO A 425 13.81 24.87 11.67
CA PRO A 425 14.16 25.35 13.00
C PRO A 425 15.56 24.93 13.48
N LYS A 426 16.12 23.85 12.95
CA LYS A 426 17.48 23.38 13.27
C LYS A 426 18.58 24.37 12.89
N VAL A 427 18.31 25.31 12.00
CA VAL A 427 19.27 26.31 11.52
C VAL A 427 19.38 27.50 12.49
N LEU A 428 18.29 27.79 13.21
CA LEU A 428 18.14 28.96 14.05
C LEU A 428 19.12 29.05 15.23
N PRO A 429 19.54 27.97 15.90
CA PRO A 429 20.50 28.05 17.02
C PRO A 429 21.85 28.66 16.64
N ASN A 430 22.29 28.49 15.39
CA ASN A 430 23.60 28.93 14.90
C ASN A 430 23.61 30.37 14.36
N ILE A 431 22.45 31.03 14.37
CA ILE A 431 22.23 32.37 13.82
C ILE A 431 21.85 33.36 14.95
N GLN A 432 22.53 34.49 14.96
CA GLN A 432 22.37 35.60 15.89
C GLN A 432 21.81 36.83 15.18
N ILE A 433 21.13 37.70 15.93
CA ILE A 433 20.72 39.03 15.43
C ILE A 433 21.99 39.82 15.09
N GLY A 434 22.01 40.44 13.91
CA GLY A 434 23.15 41.14 13.34
C GLY A 434 24.01 40.29 12.40
N ASP A 435 23.86 38.96 12.37
CA ASP A 435 24.56 38.13 11.40
C ASP A 435 24.12 38.48 9.98
N THR A 436 25.07 38.50 9.04
CA THR A 436 24.74 38.59 7.61
C THR A 436 24.57 37.19 7.04
N VAL A 437 23.42 36.94 6.41
CA VAL A 437 23.07 35.64 5.83
C VAL A 437 22.60 35.77 4.38
N ASN A 438 22.74 34.69 3.61
CA ASN A 438 22.06 34.52 2.34
C ASN A 438 20.79 33.69 2.55
N VAL A 439 19.69 34.12 1.92
CA VAL A 439 18.40 33.45 1.91
C VAL A 439 18.14 32.97 0.49
N TYR A 440 17.92 31.66 0.32
CA TYR A 440 17.54 31.05 -0.95
C TYR A 440 16.10 30.53 -0.86
N ALA A 441 15.24 30.92 -1.80
CA ALA A 441 13.84 30.49 -1.86
C ALA A 441 13.30 30.50 -3.30
N GLN A 442 12.22 29.77 -3.57
CA GLN A 442 11.59 29.78 -4.91
C GLN A 442 11.07 31.17 -5.29
N ALA A 443 10.48 31.88 -4.33
CA ALA A 443 9.96 33.22 -4.50
C ALA A 443 10.11 34.06 -3.22
N PHE A 444 10.09 35.38 -3.42
CA PHE A 444 9.95 36.38 -2.37
C PHE A 444 8.64 37.12 -2.66
N GLU A 445 7.58 36.76 -1.94
CA GLU A 445 6.22 37.21 -2.24
C GLU A 445 5.78 38.30 -1.27
N MET A 446 5.06 39.31 -1.74
CA MET A 446 4.44 40.27 -0.83
C MET A 446 3.30 39.60 -0.05
N ALA A 447 3.18 39.90 1.24
CA ALA A 447 2.04 39.45 2.03
C ALA A 447 0.72 39.90 1.37
N PRO A 448 -0.37 39.08 1.41
CA PRO A 448 -1.62 39.34 0.68
C PRO A 448 -2.36 40.63 1.02
N ILE A 449 -1.94 41.36 2.05
CA ILE A 449 -2.56 42.59 2.52
C ILE A 449 -1.69 43.77 2.05
N LEU A 450 -2.28 44.67 1.26
CA LEU A 450 -1.67 45.92 0.76
C LEU A 450 -1.47 46.96 1.87
N LEU A 451 -0.78 46.59 2.95
CA LEU A 451 -0.23 47.53 3.92
C LEU A 451 1.21 47.83 3.53
N LYS A 452 1.52 49.12 3.48
CA LYS A 452 2.90 49.59 3.37
C LYS A 452 3.68 49.01 4.56
N ASP A 453 4.90 48.55 4.33
CA ASP A 453 5.87 48.10 5.34
C ASP A 453 5.74 46.63 5.85
N LEU A 454 4.94 45.77 5.18
CA LEU A 454 4.98 44.33 5.46
C LEU A 454 6.21 43.65 4.82
N PRO A 455 6.79 42.64 5.50
CA PRO A 455 7.93 41.92 4.94
C PRO A 455 7.53 41.07 3.72
N PHE A 456 8.48 40.87 2.81
CA PHE A 456 8.38 39.82 1.80
C PHE A 456 8.52 38.47 2.47
N GLU A 457 7.68 37.52 2.07
CA GLU A 457 7.66 36.16 2.61
C GLU A 457 8.47 35.24 1.70
N ALA A 458 9.42 34.51 2.30
CA ALA A 458 10.22 33.48 1.67
C ALA A 458 9.93 32.14 2.37
N ARG A 459 9.09 31.30 1.76
CA ARG A 459 8.65 30.03 2.35
C ARG A 459 9.68 28.92 2.10
N ASN A 460 9.86 28.05 3.10
CA ASN A 460 10.76 26.89 3.05
C ASN A 460 12.20 27.25 2.64
N ALA A 461 12.69 28.40 3.10
CA ALA A 461 13.96 28.97 2.66
C ALA A 461 15.18 28.21 3.22
N ILE A 462 16.26 28.17 2.43
CA ILE A 462 17.59 27.71 2.85
C ILE A 462 18.41 28.93 3.28
N ILE A 463 19.07 28.82 4.43
CA ILE A 463 19.93 29.89 4.96
C ILE A 463 21.39 29.49 4.88
N GLN A 464 22.24 30.42 4.46
CA GLN A 464 23.69 30.27 4.49
C GLN A 464 24.31 31.40 5.30
N LYS A 465 25.04 31.06 6.36
CA LYS A 465 25.84 32.02 7.10
C LYS A 465 27.30 31.94 6.65
N GLY A 466 27.87 33.08 6.26
CA GLY A 466 29.25 33.14 5.77
C GLY A 466 29.50 32.17 4.61
N ASN A 467 30.51 31.31 4.76
CA ASN A 467 30.95 30.34 3.75
C ASN A 467 30.57 28.88 4.10
N GLU A 468 29.49 28.69 4.87
CA GLU A 468 28.95 27.35 5.16
C GLU A 468 28.74 26.52 3.89
N GLN A 469 29.07 25.23 3.99
CA GLN A 469 28.99 24.22 2.92
C GLN A 469 28.02 23.11 3.31
N ASN A 470 27.55 22.35 2.32
CA ASN A 470 26.54 21.30 2.47
C ASN A 470 25.23 21.80 3.11
N ILE A 471 24.92 23.08 2.92
CA ILE A 471 23.70 23.70 3.44
C ILE A 471 22.44 23.05 2.86
N LEU A 472 22.51 22.55 1.62
CA LEU A 472 21.38 21.88 0.97
C LEU A 472 21.03 20.58 1.68
N GLU A 473 22.00 19.68 1.84
CA GLU A 473 21.79 18.37 2.48
C GLU A 473 21.54 18.48 3.99
N ASN A 474 22.03 19.55 4.63
CA ASN A 474 21.78 19.79 6.04
C ASN A 474 20.37 20.33 6.34
N GLN A 475 19.74 21.02 5.38
CA GLN A 475 18.47 21.70 5.60
C GLN A 475 17.28 21.01 4.91
N TYR A 476 17.52 20.36 3.78
CA TYR A 476 16.51 19.68 2.98
C TYR A 476 16.64 18.16 3.05
N LYS A 477 15.53 17.46 2.79
CA LYS A 477 15.47 16.01 2.64
C LYS A 477 15.78 15.64 1.18
N LYS A 478 16.38 14.47 0.97
CA LYS A 478 16.74 13.93 -0.35
C LYS A 478 15.98 12.65 -0.65
N ILE A 479 15.47 12.52 -1.87
CA ILE A 479 15.06 11.25 -2.47
C ILE A 479 15.76 11.07 -3.82
N THR A 480 15.99 9.82 -4.21
CA THR A 480 16.54 9.46 -5.53
C THR A 480 15.53 8.57 -6.24
N GLY A 481 15.19 8.89 -7.48
CA GLY A 481 14.17 8.14 -8.23
C GLY A 481 14.24 8.38 -9.73
N ASN A 482 13.39 7.65 -10.45
CA ASN A 482 13.32 7.73 -11.92
C ASN A 482 12.17 8.62 -12.35
N VAL A 483 12.39 9.45 -13.37
CA VAL A 483 11.35 10.30 -13.94
C VAL A 483 10.38 9.43 -14.74
N THR A 484 9.11 9.41 -14.33
CA THR A 484 8.04 8.60 -14.96
C THR A 484 7.04 9.44 -15.73
N GLY A 485 7.02 10.74 -15.53
CA GLY A 485 6.13 11.69 -16.22
C GLY A 485 6.70 13.09 -16.20
N LYS A 486 6.29 13.92 -17.16
CA LYS A 486 6.76 15.29 -17.32
C LYS A 486 5.64 16.16 -17.89
N SER A 487 5.50 17.36 -17.34
CA SER A 487 4.58 18.42 -17.79
C SER A 487 5.38 19.71 -18.09
N ASP A 488 4.68 20.81 -18.36
CA ASP A 488 5.30 22.11 -18.64
C ASP A 488 6.00 22.74 -17.43
N ASN A 489 5.61 22.37 -16.20
CA ASN A 489 6.14 22.95 -14.97
C ASN A 489 6.46 21.93 -13.88
N SER A 490 6.31 20.63 -14.14
CA SER A 490 6.57 19.58 -13.16
C SER A 490 7.09 18.27 -13.77
N ILE A 491 7.71 17.46 -12.92
CA ILE A 491 8.02 16.05 -13.21
C ILE A 491 7.36 15.13 -12.17
N LEU A 492 7.07 13.92 -12.60
CA LEU A 492 6.74 12.81 -11.71
C LEU A 492 8.00 11.95 -11.53
N VAL A 493 8.41 11.74 -10.28
CA VAL A 493 9.58 10.93 -9.92
C VAL A 493 9.11 9.71 -9.14
N SER A 494 9.44 8.51 -9.60
CA SER A 494 9.16 7.27 -8.88
C SER A 494 10.37 6.84 -8.05
N SER A 495 10.17 6.65 -6.75
CA SER A 495 11.16 6.12 -5.81
C SER A 495 10.47 5.23 -4.79
N ASN A 496 10.97 4.01 -4.58
CA ASN A 496 10.42 3.05 -3.61
C ASN A 496 8.90 2.85 -3.72
N ASN A 497 8.38 2.70 -4.94
CA ASN A 497 6.93 2.58 -5.25
C ASN A 497 6.07 3.81 -4.90
N ILE A 498 6.70 4.94 -4.56
CA ILE A 498 6.03 6.22 -4.33
C ILE A 498 6.28 7.12 -5.54
N THR A 499 5.24 7.81 -5.99
CA THR A 499 5.36 8.85 -7.03
C THR A 499 5.43 10.20 -6.34
N TYR A 500 6.37 11.03 -6.74
CA TYR A 500 6.56 12.39 -6.24
C TYR A 500 6.26 13.38 -7.36
N GLU A 501 5.43 14.38 -7.08
CA GLU A 501 5.25 15.51 -7.97
C GLU A 501 6.20 16.62 -7.57
N VAL A 502 7.00 17.06 -8.55
CA VAL A 502 8.10 18.00 -8.34
C VAL A 502 7.90 19.16 -9.30
N GLU A 503 7.32 20.25 -8.80
CA GLU A 503 7.21 21.52 -9.54
C GLU A 503 8.59 22.18 -9.63
N THR A 504 9.05 22.46 -10.84
CA THR A 504 10.39 23.03 -11.08
C THR A 504 10.39 23.95 -12.29
N SER A 505 11.48 24.67 -12.52
CA SER A 505 11.54 25.67 -13.59
C SER A 505 11.71 25.03 -14.97
N THR A 506 11.27 25.73 -16.01
CA THR A 506 11.41 25.28 -17.40
C THR A 506 12.87 25.07 -17.79
N GLU A 507 13.82 25.83 -17.24
CA GLU A 507 15.25 25.62 -17.47
C GLU A 507 15.72 24.26 -16.94
N VAL A 508 15.33 23.88 -15.72
CA VAL A 508 15.64 22.56 -15.14
C VAL A 508 14.98 21.45 -15.95
N LEU A 509 13.75 21.67 -16.41
CA LEU A 509 13.02 20.69 -17.21
C LEU A 509 13.65 20.43 -18.57
N GLN A 510 14.36 21.38 -19.19
CA GLN A 510 14.97 21.17 -20.52
C GLN A 510 15.99 20.02 -20.53
N ASP A 511 16.70 19.82 -19.42
CA ASP A 511 17.76 18.82 -19.30
C ASP A 511 17.25 17.43 -18.84
N ILE A 512 15.96 17.33 -18.48
CA ILE A 512 15.33 16.13 -17.92
C ILE A 512 14.40 15.45 -18.93
N VAL A 513 14.53 14.14 -19.11
CA VAL A 513 13.65 13.30 -19.90
C VAL A 513 13.06 12.16 -19.07
N ILE A 514 11.93 11.59 -19.52
CA ILE A 514 11.35 10.40 -18.89
C ILE A 514 12.35 9.25 -18.98
N GLY A 515 12.57 8.56 -17.86
CA GLY A 515 13.56 7.51 -17.70
C GLY A 515 14.85 7.95 -16.99
N ASP A 516 15.12 9.27 -16.91
CA ASP A 516 16.27 9.77 -16.18
C ASP A 516 16.18 9.45 -14.69
N THR A 517 17.32 9.15 -14.07
CA THR A 517 17.43 9.12 -12.62
C THR A 517 17.77 10.53 -12.11
N VAL A 518 17.07 10.97 -11.07
CA VAL A 518 17.23 12.29 -10.46
C VAL A 518 17.30 12.19 -8.94
N ASN A 519 18.09 13.07 -8.33
CA ASN A 519 17.98 13.41 -6.92
C ASN A 519 17.04 14.62 -6.77
N VAL A 520 16.09 14.53 -5.84
CA VAL A 520 15.20 15.64 -5.49
C VAL A 520 15.47 16.03 -4.04
N TYR A 521 15.87 17.28 -3.86
CA TYR A 521 16.07 17.91 -2.56
C TYR A 521 14.88 18.80 -2.24
N ALA A 522 14.20 18.61 -1.12
CA ALA A 522 13.02 19.39 -0.75
C ALA A 522 12.98 19.67 0.75
N ALA A 523 12.38 20.78 1.15
CA ALA A 523 12.20 21.12 2.56
C ALA A 523 11.37 20.05 3.29
N SER A 524 10.33 19.58 2.61
CA SER A 524 9.48 18.47 3.02
C SER A 524 8.93 17.76 1.79
N PHE A 525 8.53 16.50 1.98
CA PHE A 525 7.71 15.77 1.02
C PHE A 525 6.32 15.68 1.65
N GLU A 526 5.42 16.52 1.15
CA GLU A 526 4.06 16.62 1.65
C GLU A 526 3.20 15.61 0.93
N PHE A 527 2.79 14.60 1.67
CA PHE A 527 1.73 13.71 1.24
C PHE A 527 0.46 14.55 1.15
N SER A 528 -0.39 14.25 0.17
CA SER A 528 -1.81 14.50 0.40
C SER A 528 -2.15 13.89 1.78
N PRO A 529 -3.04 14.51 2.58
CA PRO A 529 -3.30 14.10 3.95
C PRO A 529 -3.64 12.61 4.14
N ILE A 530 -3.89 11.88 3.05
CA ILE A 530 -3.77 10.42 2.99
C ILE A 530 -2.82 10.02 1.83
N LEU A 531 -1.75 9.31 2.18
CA LEU A 531 -0.97 8.47 1.26
C LEU A 531 -1.87 7.46 0.55
N LEU A 532 -2.08 7.66 -0.74
CA LEU A 532 -2.82 6.76 -1.61
C LEU A 532 -1.85 6.24 -2.67
N ALA A 533 -1.93 4.97 -3.01
CA ALA A 533 -1.14 4.44 -4.13
C ALA A 533 -1.51 5.19 -5.42
N GLY A 534 -0.53 5.83 -6.07
CA GLY A 534 -0.74 6.60 -7.31
C GLY A 534 -1.21 8.04 -7.15
N VAL A 535 -1.35 8.58 -5.92
CA VAL A 535 -1.41 10.04 -5.73
C VAL A 535 0.01 10.56 -5.50
N PRO A 536 0.51 11.49 -6.33
CA PRO A 536 1.87 12.00 -6.15
C PRO A 536 2.06 12.73 -4.82
N VAL A 537 3.22 12.52 -4.21
CA VAL A 537 3.70 13.23 -3.03
C VAL A 537 4.31 14.54 -3.47
N LYS A 538 3.83 15.66 -2.97
CA LYS A 538 4.31 16.97 -3.41
C LYS A 538 5.64 17.30 -2.74
N ALA A 539 6.67 17.59 -3.52
CA ALA A 539 7.93 18.08 -3.01
C ALA A 539 7.82 19.60 -2.74
N MET A 540 8.18 20.04 -1.54
CA MET A 540 8.11 21.46 -1.14
C MET A 540 9.42 22.19 -1.39
N SER A 541 9.33 23.26 -2.18
CA SER A 541 10.47 24.03 -2.67
C SER A 541 11.59 23.16 -3.27
N PRO A 542 11.29 22.25 -4.22
CA PRO A 542 12.27 21.28 -4.65
C PRO A 542 13.41 21.90 -5.48
N ILE A 543 14.58 21.29 -5.35
CA ILE A 543 15.75 21.44 -6.22
C ILE A 543 16.02 20.07 -6.83
N VAL A 544 16.20 20.02 -8.15
CA VAL A 544 16.37 18.77 -8.90
C VAL A 544 17.79 18.67 -9.42
N GLU A 545 18.42 17.52 -9.20
CA GLU A 545 19.73 17.18 -9.72
C GLU A 545 19.59 15.95 -10.62
N LYS A 546 19.89 16.08 -11.90
CA LYS A 546 20.01 14.92 -12.80
C LYS A 546 21.27 14.13 -12.44
N THR A 547 21.11 12.84 -12.18
CA THR A 547 22.25 11.93 -11.99
C THR A 547 22.64 11.39 -13.36
N ASN A 548 23.88 11.67 -13.77
CA ASN A 548 24.43 11.21 -15.05
C ASN A 548 24.49 9.68 -15.17
#